data_AF-A0AAW1UXD6-F1
#
_entry.id   AF-A0AAW1UXD6-F1
#
_cell.length_a   1.000
_cell.length_b   1.000
_cell.length_c   1.000
_cell.angle_alpha   90.00
_cell.angle_beta   90.00
_cell.angle_gamma   90.00
#
_symmetry.space_group_name_H-M   'P 1'
#
loop_
_entity.id
_entity.type
_entity.pdbx_description
1 polymer ?
#
loop_
_entity_poly.entity_id
_entity_poly.type
_entity_poly.pdbx_seq_one_letter_code
_entity_poly.pdbx_strand_id
1 'polypeptide(L)'
;MLLKTPKNSFRKWFKRGVITIFCIETAAFVISYNIWLKVNTDRESRKYLRDNFPFLLEVYYRTGEYIDSSSKIRQIDTAHWSTICSGTGYGLFVATTPSEEKLNKFKKEFSGAKQSPGDIQSKNQQFFDTLQSAASSDKPIYLMSKKELENLRNK
;
A
#
# COMPACT_ATOMS: atom_id res chain seq x y z
N MET A 1 36.38 25.91 -53.36
CA MET A 1 35.27 24.94 -53.56
C MET A 1 34.84 24.41 -52.21
N LEU A 2 33.55 24.52 -51.86
CA LEU A 2 33.02 24.02 -50.58
C LEU A 2 32.95 22.49 -50.60
N LEU A 3 33.65 21.84 -49.67
CA LEU A 3 33.62 20.38 -49.48
C LEU A 3 32.22 19.95 -49.00
N LYS A 4 31.46 19.27 -49.87
CA LYS A 4 30.15 18.70 -49.55
C LYS A 4 30.35 17.40 -48.77
N THR A 5 30.18 17.45 -47.45
CA THR A 5 30.16 16.21 -46.66
C THR A 5 28.87 15.42 -46.93
N PRO A 6 28.94 14.09 -47.12
CA PRO A 6 27.77 13.29 -47.40
C PRO A 6 26.81 13.29 -46.20
N LYS A 7 25.56 13.65 -46.46
CA LYS A 7 24.49 13.71 -45.45
C LYS A 7 24.28 12.31 -44.86
N ASN A 8 24.65 12.11 -43.60
CA ASN A 8 24.62 10.80 -42.95
C ASN A 8 23.17 10.29 -42.75
N SER A 9 22.68 9.49 -43.70
CA SER A 9 21.33 8.90 -43.69
C SER A 9 21.12 7.89 -42.56
N PHE A 10 22.17 7.21 -42.09
CA PHE A 10 22.11 6.25 -40.99
C PHE A 10 21.65 6.90 -39.68
N ARG A 11 22.14 8.11 -39.39
CA ARG A 11 21.75 8.87 -38.19
C ARG A 11 20.25 9.18 -38.14
N LYS A 12 19.60 9.34 -39.30
CA LYS A 12 18.15 9.58 -39.37
C LYS A 12 17.34 8.32 -39.08
N TRP A 13 17.77 7.18 -39.59
CA TRP A 13 17.13 5.88 -39.34
C TRP A 13 17.25 5.49 -37.86
N PHE A 14 18.43 5.66 -37.28
CA PHE A 14 18.65 5.38 -35.87
C PHE A 14 17.78 6.26 -34.97
N LYS A 15 17.68 7.57 -35.26
CA LYS A 15 16.80 8.48 -34.52
C LYS A 15 15.33 8.06 -34.58
N ARG A 16 14.86 7.57 -35.73
CA ARG A 16 13.48 7.08 -35.87
C ARG A 16 13.26 5.77 -35.10
N GLY A 17 14.21 4.84 -35.18
CA GLY A 17 14.14 3.57 -34.44
C GLY A 17 14.05 3.77 -32.93
N VAL A 18 14.90 4.66 -32.37
CA VAL A 18 14.88 4.97 -30.93
C VAL A 18 13.54 5.56 -30.49
N ILE A 19 12.98 6.50 -31.25
CA ILE A 19 11.67 7.09 -30.93
C ILE A 19 10.57 6.02 -30.95
N THR A 20 10.57 5.13 -31.95
CA THR A 20 9.57 4.07 -32.03
C THR A 20 9.67 3.10 -30.85
N ILE A 21 10.88 2.66 -30.49
CA ILE A 21 11.09 1.79 -29.33
C ILE A 21 10.62 2.49 -28.05
N PHE A 22 10.94 3.78 -27.89
CA PHE A 22 10.50 4.55 -26.74
C PHE A 22 8.96 4.64 -26.65
N CYS A 23 8.27 4.87 -27.77
CA CYS A 23 6.81 4.88 -27.80
C CYS A 23 6.20 3.51 -27.44
N ILE A 24 6.77 2.43 -27.97
CA ILE A 24 6.32 1.06 -27.68
C ILE A 24 6.53 0.74 -26.20
N GLU A 25 7.72 1.01 -25.66
CA GLU A 25 8.05 0.79 -24.25
C GLU A 25 7.13 1.59 -23.34
N THR A 26 6.88 2.87 -23.67
CA THR A 26 5.99 3.73 -22.89
C THR A 26 4.56 3.20 -22.91
N ALA A 27 4.06 2.76 -24.06
CA ALA A 27 2.73 2.16 -24.16
C ALA A 27 2.63 0.86 -23.34
N ALA A 28 3.63 -0.01 -23.44
CA ALA A 28 3.70 -1.25 -22.67
C ALA A 28 3.75 -0.97 -21.16
N PHE A 29 4.54 0.02 -20.74
CA PHE A 29 4.65 0.45 -19.35
C PHE A 29 3.31 0.97 -18.80
N VAL A 30 2.61 1.81 -19.57
CA VAL A 30 1.29 2.34 -19.18
C VAL A 30 0.26 1.21 -19.06
N ILE A 31 0.24 0.25 -19.98
CA ILE A 31 -0.67 -0.90 -19.92
C ILE A 31 -0.35 -1.77 -18.69
N SER A 32 0.92 -2.09 -18.49
CA SER A 32 1.38 -2.87 -17.34
C SER A 32 1.01 -2.22 -16.01
N TYR A 33 1.22 -0.90 -15.89
CA TYR A 33 0.86 -0.14 -14.70
C TYR A 33 -0.66 -0.13 -14.45
N ASN A 34 -1.47 0.00 -15.49
CA ASN A 34 -2.93 -0.08 -15.36
C ASN A 34 -3.40 -1.45 -14.87
N ILE A 35 -2.79 -2.53 -15.36
CA ILE A 35 -3.07 -3.89 -14.89
C ILE A 35 -2.70 -3.99 -13.40
N TRP A 36 -1.50 -3.55 -13.02
CA TRP A 36 -1.07 -3.54 -11.63
C TRP A 36 -2.03 -2.75 -10.72
N LEU A 37 -2.46 -1.55 -11.15
CA LEU A 37 -3.41 -0.74 -10.40
C LEU A 37 -4.75 -1.46 -10.19
N LYS A 38 -5.31 -2.06 -11.24
CA LYS A 38 -6.55 -2.84 -11.16
C LYS A 38 -6.43 -4.07 -10.25
N VAL A 39 -5.27 -4.73 -10.27
CA VAL A 39 -5.00 -5.91 -9.44
C VAL A 39 -4.93 -5.57 -7.96
N ASN A 40 -4.34 -4.43 -7.61
CA ASN A 40 -4.25 -3.99 -6.22
C ASN A 40 -5.56 -3.38 -5.70
N THR A 41 -6.39 -2.81 -6.58
CA THR A 41 -7.67 -2.18 -6.20
C THR A 41 -8.77 -3.21 -6.01
N ASP A 42 -8.93 -4.13 -6.98
CA ASP A 42 -10.07 -5.05 -7.02
C ASP A 42 -9.66 -6.50 -6.75
N ARG A 43 -10.51 -7.26 -6.07
CA ARG A 43 -10.31 -8.72 -5.90
C ARG A 43 -10.82 -9.52 -7.10
N GLU A 44 -11.81 -9.00 -7.84
CA GLU A 44 -12.36 -9.65 -9.03
C GLU A 44 -11.34 -9.70 -10.18
N SER A 45 -10.54 -8.65 -10.34
CA SER A 45 -9.44 -8.61 -11.31
C SER A 45 -8.41 -9.71 -11.02
N ARG A 46 -8.04 -9.92 -9.75
CA ARG A 46 -7.20 -11.04 -9.30
C ARG A 46 -7.81 -12.39 -9.60
N LYS A 47 -9.12 -12.53 -9.45
CA LYS A 47 -9.85 -13.76 -9.83
C LYS A 47 -9.82 -13.98 -11.35
N TYR A 48 -10.08 -12.95 -12.14
CA TYR A 48 -9.99 -13.03 -13.60
C TYR A 48 -8.59 -13.43 -14.07
N LEU A 49 -7.55 -12.87 -13.46
CA LEU A 49 -6.16 -13.25 -13.71
C LEU A 49 -5.87 -14.70 -13.34
N ARG A 50 -6.43 -15.20 -12.23
CA ARG A 50 -6.33 -16.62 -11.87
C ARG A 50 -6.88 -17.52 -12.97
N ASP A 51 -8.06 -17.18 -13.49
CA ASP A 51 -8.81 -18.03 -14.41
C ASP A 51 -8.21 -17.99 -15.83
N ASN A 52 -7.69 -16.85 -16.28
CA ASN A 52 -7.16 -16.67 -17.64
C ASN A 52 -5.62 -16.76 -17.72
N PHE A 53 -4.90 -16.27 -16.70
CA PHE A 53 -3.45 -16.11 -16.71
C PHE A 53 -2.83 -16.46 -15.34
N PRO A 54 -2.88 -17.74 -14.92
CA PRO A 54 -2.43 -18.17 -13.59
C PRO A 54 -0.97 -17.83 -13.31
N PHE A 55 -0.12 -17.87 -14.35
CA PHE A 55 1.28 -17.47 -14.29
C PHE A 55 1.47 -16.01 -13.84
N LEU A 56 0.66 -15.09 -14.38
CA LEU A 56 0.79 -13.67 -14.08
C LEU A 56 0.44 -13.37 -12.61
N LEU A 57 -0.57 -14.08 -12.11
CA LEU A 57 -1.00 -13.97 -10.70
C LEU A 57 0.06 -14.53 -9.75
N GLU A 58 0.73 -15.62 -10.14
CA GLU A 58 1.83 -16.19 -9.35
C GLU A 58 3.02 -15.23 -9.27
N VAL A 59 3.40 -14.61 -10.40
CA VAL A 59 4.43 -13.57 -10.42
C VAL A 59 4.03 -12.41 -9.52
N TYR A 60 2.78 -11.94 -9.59
CA TYR A 60 2.27 -10.89 -8.71
C TYR A 60 2.42 -11.24 -7.22
N TYR A 61 2.00 -12.44 -6.80
CA TYR A 61 2.17 -12.85 -5.41
C TYR A 61 3.64 -12.98 -5.01
N ARG A 62 4.47 -13.56 -5.86
CA ARG A 62 5.90 -13.72 -5.59
C ARG A 62 6.60 -12.36 -5.44
N THR A 63 6.24 -11.37 -6.27
CA THR A 63 6.74 -10.01 -6.15
C THR A 63 6.25 -9.35 -4.86
N GLY A 64 4.98 -9.55 -4.48
CA GLY A 64 4.43 -9.06 -3.21
C GLY A 64 5.14 -9.65 -2.00
N GLU A 65 5.35 -10.97 -1.98
CA GLU A 65 6.08 -11.69 -0.93
C GLU A 65 7.56 -11.27 -0.85
N TYR A 66 8.16 -10.88 -1.98
CA TYR A 66 9.53 -10.36 -2.02
C TYR A 66 9.63 -8.95 -1.42
N ILE A 67 8.65 -8.08 -1.70
CA ILE A 67 8.63 -6.70 -1.19
C ILE A 67 8.21 -6.67 0.29
N ASP A 68 7.20 -7.46 0.65
CA ASP A 68 6.69 -7.61 2.01
C ASP A 68 6.50 -9.09 2.33
N SER A 69 7.49 -9.66 3.02
CA SER A 69 7.51 -11.06 3.46
C SER A 69 6.41 -11.39 4.47
N SER A 70 5.79 -10.38 5.08
CA SER A 70 4.67 -10.56 6.01
C SER A 70 3.31 -10.51 5.32
N SER A 71 3.27 -10.18 4.02
CA SER A 71 2.02 -10.04 3.28
C SER A 71 1.31 -11.39 3.10
N LYS A 72 0.06 -11.48 3.55
CA LYS A 72 -0.77 -12.71 3.48
C LYS A 72 -1.81 -12.66 2.36
N ILE A 73 -1.59 -11.82 1.35
CA ILE A 73 -2.57 -11.52 0.29
C ILE A 73 -2.99 -12.81 -0.44
N ARG A 74 -2.01 -13.66 -0.78
CA ARG A 74 -2.26 -14.97 -1.40
C ARG A 74 -3.16 -15.86 -0.56
N GLN A 75 -2.92 -15.95 0.75
CA GLN A 75 -3.70 -16.78 1.67
C GLN A 75 -5.14 -16.26 1.83
N ILE A 76 -5.30 -14.94 1.87
CA ILE A 76 -6.62 -14.30 1.97
C ILE A 76 -7.44 -14.57 0.70
N ASP A 77 -6.82 -14.44 -0.48
CA ASP A 77 -7.51 -14.67 -1.74
C ASP A 77 -7.84 -16.16 -1.96
N THR A 78 -6.90 -17.08 -1.64
CA THR A 78 -7.16 -18.52 -1.73
C THR A 78 -8.24 -18.96 -0.75
N ALA A 79 -8.22 -18.45 0.49
CA ALA A 79 -9.29 -18.69 1.46
C ALA A 79 -10.63 -18.16 0.93
N HIS A 80 -10.66 -16.94 0.38
CA HIS A 80 -11.89 -16.36 -0.15
C HIS A 80 -12.46 -17.18 -1.32
N TRP A 81 -11.62 -17.60 -2.26
CA TRP A 81 -12.07 -18.37 -3.42
C TRP A 81 -12.38 -19.84 -3.10
N SER A 82 -11.66 -20.47 -2.17
CA SER A 82 -11.98 -21.83 -1.71
C SER A 82 -13.32 -21.86 -0.96
N THR A 83 -13.56 -20.85 -0.13
CA THR A 83 -14.80 -20.62 0.63
C THR A 83 -16.00 -20.45 -0.30
N ILE A 84 -15.86 -19.66 -1.37
CA ILE A 84 -16.96 -19.42 -2.34
C ILE A 84 -17.24 -20.65 -3.20
N CYS A 85 -16.23 -21.38 -3.67
CA CYS A 85 -16.43 -22.55 -4.54
C CYS A 85 -16.94 -23.80 -3.79
N SER A 86 -16.81 -23.85 -2.46
CA SER A 86 -17.17 -25.04 -1.67
C SER A 86 -18.61 -25.02 -1.12
N GLY A 87 -19.40 -23.96 -1.36
CA GLY A 87 -20.79 -23.83 -0.89
C GLY A 87 -20.97 -23.67 0.63
N THR A 88 -20.05 -24.19 1.44
CA THR A 88 -20.01 -24.08 2.91
C THR A 88 -19.43 -22.75 3.41
N GLY A 89 -18.73 -22.02 2.56
CA GLY A 89 -17.98 -20.85 2.99
C GLY A 89 -18.79 -19.56 3.18
N TYR A 90 -19.95 -19.42 2.53
CA TYR A 90 -20.85 -18.29 2.81
C TYR A 90 -21.30 -18.29 4.28
N GLY A 91 -21.54 -19.47 4.86
CA GLY A 91 -21.88 -19.59 6.29
C GLY A 91 -20.74 -19.16 7.21
N LEU A 92 -19.49 -19.50 6.88
CA LEU A 92 -18.32 -19.12 7.69
C LEU A 92 -17.92 -17.65 7.50
N PHE A 93 -18.12 -17.09 6.31
CA PHE A 93 -17.88 -15.67 6.05
C PHE A 93 -18.91 -14.80 6.80
N VAL A 94 -20.18 -15.19 6.80
CA VAL A 94 -21.23 -14.57 7.65
C VAL A 94 -20.93 -14.78 9.15
N ALA A 95 -20.33 -15.90 9.55
CA ALA A 95 -19.93 -16.13 10.94
C ALA A 95 -18.68 -15.34 11.37
N THR A 96 -17.79 -15.01 10.43
CA THR A 96 -16.56 -14.24 10.70
C THR A 96 -16.71 -12.74 10.47
N THR A 97 -17.76 -12.28 9.75
CA THR A 97 -18.19 -10.88 9.85
C THR A 97 -18.61 -10.62 11.30
N PRO A 98 -17.95 -9.70 12.02
CA PRO A 98 -18.30 -9.43 13.41
C PRO A 98 -19.76 -8.96 13.45
N SER A 99 -20.59 -9.63 14.24
CA SER A 99 -22.02 -9.28 14.35
C SER A 99 -22.17 -7.80 14.72
N GLU A 100 -23.26 -7.18 14.28
CA GLU A 100 -23.51 -5.76 14.55
C GLU A 100 -23.44 -5.41 16.05
N GLU A 101 -23.71 -6.38 16.93
CA GLU A 101 -23.53 -6.24 18.37
C GLU A 101 -22.06 -6.10 18.78
N LYS A 102 -21.15 -6.86 18.18
CA LYS A 102 -19.70 -6.71 18.41
C LYS A 102 -19.20 -5.38 17.85
N LEU A 103 -19.68 -4.97 16.67
CA LEU A 103 -19.38 -3.65 16.12
C LEU A 103 -19.91 -2.53 17.01
N ASN A 104 -21.12 -2.65 17.55
CA ASN A 104 -21.69 -1.69 18.48
C ASN A 104 -21.01 -1.71 19.83
N LYS A 105 -20.52 -2.87 20.30
CA LYS A 105 -19.71 -2.98 21.51
C LYS A 105 -18.34 -2.34 21.33
N PHE A 106 -17.68 -2.55 20.19
CA PHE A 106 -16.45 -1.83 19.80
C PHE A 106 -16.73 -0.33 19.69
N LYS A 107 -17.80 0.06 19.01
CA LYS A 107 -18.18 1.46 18.87
C LYS A 107 -18.47 2.07 20.23
N LYS A 108 -19.08 1.35 21.17
CA LYS A 108 -19.38 1.81 22.54
C LYS A 108 -18.15 1.84 23.45
N GLU A 109 -17.22 0.89 23.30
CA GLU A 109 -15.92 0.90 23.99
C GLU A 109 -15.04 2.07 23.50
N PHE A 110 -15.06 2.37 22.21
CA PHE A 110 -14.32 3.51 21.63
C PHE A 110 -15.08 4.85 21.74
N SER A 111 -16.41 4.86 21.73
CA SER A 111 -17.24 6.06 21.91
C SER A 111 -17.51 6.40 23.38
N GLY A 112 -17.14 5.51 24.31
CA GLY A 112 -17.08 5.79 25.74
C GLY A 112 -15.99 6.80 26.09
N ALA A 113 -14.98 6.95 25.22
CA ALA A 113 -14.10 8.11 25.20
C ALA A 113 -14.76 9.24 24.40
N LYS A 114 -15.84 9.83 24.92
CA LYS A 114 -16.19 11.22 24.58
C LYS A 114 -15.08 12.12 25.10
N GLN A 115 -13.93 12.12 24.45
CA GLN A 115 -12.99 13.23 24.56
C GLN A 115 -13.68 14.40 23.87
N SER A 116 -13.98 15.43 24.65
CA SER A 116 -14.50 16.69 24.14
C SER A 116 -13.63 17.14 22.95
N PRO A 117 -14.19 17.70 21.87
CA PRO A 117 -13.40 18.17 20.73
C PRO A 117 -12.22 19.09 21.14
N GLY A 118 -12.36 19.81 22.27
CA GLY A 118 -11.30 20.62 22.87
C GLY A 118 -10.18 19.82 23.57
N ASP A 119 -10.48 18.65 24.12
CA ASP A 119 -9.49 17.78 24.79
C ASP A 119 -8.58 17.04 23.79
N ILE A 120 -9.09 16.77 22.59
CA ILE A 120 -8.30 16.12 21.53
C ILE A 120 -7.27 17.11 20.97
N GLN A 121 -7.66 18.37 20.78
CA GLN A 121 -6.73 19.41 20.33
C GLN A 121 -5.64 19.71 21.36
N SER A 122 -5.99 19.79 22.65
CA SER A 122 -5.00 20.04 23.70
C SER A 122 -4.00 18.89 23.85
N LYS A 123 -4.45 17.63 23.76
CA LYS A 123 -3.57 16.45 23.78
C LYS A 123 -2.67 16.38 22.55
N ASN A 124 -3.18 16.74 21.38
CA ASN A 124 -2.37 16.79 20.17
C ASN A 124 -1.29 17.89 20.28
N GLN A 125 -1.63 19.06 20.81
CA GLN A 125 -0.65 20.13 21.07
C GLN A 125 0.42 19.68 22.08
N GLN A 126 0.00 19.09 23.21
CA GLN A 126 0.92 18.53 24.20
C GLN A 126 1.85 17.46 23.61
N PHE A 127 1.34 16.65 22.69
CA PHE A 127 2.14 15.64 21.99
C PHE A 127 3.20 16.29 21.09
N PHE A 128 2.84 17.31 20.31
CA PHE A 128 3.78 18.04 19.46
C PHE A 128 4.84 18.80 20.29
N ASP A 129 4.44 19.44 21.39
CA ASP A 129 5.38 20.12 22.29
C ASP A 129 6.37 19.13 22.92
N THR A 130 5.90 17.94 23.30
CA THR A 130 6.75 16.86 23.82
C THR A 130 7.74 16.37 22.76
N LEU A 131 7.30 16.21 21.51
CA LEU A 131 8.18 15.82 20.40
C LEU A 131 9.23 16.89 20.12
N GLN A 132 8.86 18.17 20.15
CA GLN A 132 9.79 19.28 19.90
C GLN A 132 10.82 19.43 21.03
N SER A 133 10.38 19.28 22.29
CA SER A 133 11.30 19.28 23.44
C SER A 133 12.22 18.06 23.42
N ALA A 134 11.74 16.90 22.98
CA ALA A 134 12.55 15.69 22.87
C ALA A 134 13.51 15.72 21.67
N ALA A 135 13.13 16.36 20.57
CA ALA A 135 14.03 16.58 19.42
C ALA A 135 15.20 17.52 19.76
N SER A 136 15.00 18.39 20.74
CA SER A 136 16.06 19.26 21.29
C SER A 136 16.93 18.56 22.34
N SER A 137 16.57 17.33 22.75
CA SER A 137 17.32 16.49 23.69
C SER A 137 18.21 15.54 22.92
N ASP A 138 19.46 15.40 23.38
CA ASP A 138 20.48 14.53 22.79
C ASP A 138 20.14 13.01 22.89
N LYS A 139 19.21 12.65 23.78
CA LYS A 139 18.73 11.27 23.96
C LYS A 139 17.38 11.06 23.27
N PRO A 140 17.18 9.94 22.53
CA PRO A 140 15.91 9.63 21.90
C PRO A 140 14.87 9.12 22.91
N ILE A 141 13.59 9.45 22.65
CA ILE A 141 12.44 9.23 23.55
C ILE A 141 12.32 7.78 24.05
N TYR A 142 12.61 6.80 23.19
CA TYR A 142 12.47 5.37 23.53
C TYR A 142 13.56 4.87 24.51
N LEU A 143 14.57 5.69 24.82
CA LEU A 143 15.59 5.40 25.83
C LEU A 143 15.39 6.20 27.13
N MET A 144 14.37 7.06 27.19
CA MET A 144 14.09 7.85 28.39
C MET A 144 13.33 7.03 29.43
N SER A 145 13.72 7.19 30.69
CA SER A 145 12.97 6.67 31.82
C SER A 145 11.67 7.45 32.03
N LYS A 146 10.66 6.81 32.66
CA LYS A 146 9.37 7.46 32.94
C LYS A 146 9.50 8.79 33.70
N LYS A 147 10.49 8.89 34.59
CA LYS A 147 10.77 10.10 35.37
C LYS A 147 11.28 11.26 34.49
N GLU A 148 12.09 10.95 33.48
CA GLU A 148 12.61 11.95 32.54
C GLU A 148 11.49 12.49 31.64
N LEU A 149 10.57 11.63 31.20
CA LEU A 149 9.38 12.04 30.44
C LEU A 149 8.45 12.94 31.26
N GLU A 150 8.27 12.65 32.56
CA GLU A 150 7.47 13.50 33.45
C GLU A 150 8.13 14.87 33.69
N ASN A 151 9.46 14.93 33.79
CA ASN A 151 10.18 16.20 33.89
C ASN A 151 10.07 17.05 32.61
N LEU A 152 10.06 16.43 31.43
CA LEU A 152 9.85 17.15 30.16
C LEU A 152 8.44 17.72 30.04
N ARG A 153 7.43 17.01 30.55
CA ARG A 153 6.03 17.47 30.55
C ARG A 153 5.78 18.65 31.49
N ASN A 154 6.55 18.77 32.56
CA ASN A 154 6.37 19.79 33.59
C ASN A 154 7.25 21.05 33.38
N LYS A 155 8.01 21.10 32.27
CA LYS A 155 8.92 22.19 31.93
C LYS A 155 8.29 23.10 30.88
#